data_AF-A0A3B4C079-F1
#
_entry.id   AF-A0A3B4C079-F1
#
_cell.length_a   1.000
_cell.length_b   1.000
_cell.length_c   1.000
_cell.angle_alpha   90.00
_cell.angle_beta   90.00
_cell.angle_gamma   90.00
#
_symmetry.space_group_name_H-M   'P 1'
#
loop_
_entity.id
_entity.type
_entity.pdbx_description
1 polymer ?
#
loop_
_entity_poly.entity_id
_entity_poly.type
_entity_poly.pdbx_seq_one_letter_code
_entity_poly.pdbx_strand_id
1 'polypeptide(L)'
;IGVQRDKKERLTLVLWNRPALTLHYFLLEMFITLKEWIRRLWQQRGTAFAFLLLLFLFFITYSIEGAHQKYVRLLEKKCLWCAYWLGLGILSSVGLGTGLHTFLLYLGPHIASVTLAAYECGSVDFPEPPYPDQIISVIGTVAGDVSLWAIISKVRLEACMWGAGTAIGELPPYFMARAARLSGTEPDDEDYSEFEEMLEQTDTVQDFATRAKLTVQKMVQRVGFFGILACASIPNPLFDLAGITCGHFLVPFWSFFGATLIGKAVIKMHIQKLFVIITFSKHIVEQMVSLIGAVPLFGASLQKPFREYLETQRAKLHRAGETAPAVSMPD
;
A
#
# COMPACT_ATOMS: atom_id res chain seq x y z
N ILE A 1 17.21 -0.54 42.85
CA ILE A 1 18.15 -1.69 42.75
C ILE A 1 17.47 -2.93 42.13
N GLY A 2 16.28 -3.35 42.59
CA GLY A 2 15.54 -4.49 41.99
C GLY A 2 15.15 -4.28 40.52
N VAL A 3 14.52 -3.16 40.18
CA VAL A 3 14.08 -2.84 38.79
C VAL A 3 15.25 -2.83 37.79
N GLN A 4 16.39 -2.25 38.17
CA GLN A 4 17.61 -2.21 37.35
C GLN A 4 18.26 -3.59 37.16
N ARG A 5 18.09 -4.50 38.12
CA ARG A 5 18.56 -5.89 38.01
C ARG A 5 17.65 -6.70 37.08
N ASP A 6 16.34 -6.55 37.24
CA ASP A 6 15.34 -7.19 36.36
C ASP A 6 15.50 -6.71 34.91
N LYS A 7 15.86 -5.43 34.68
CA LYS A 7 16.17 -4.89 33.35
C LYS A 7 17.41 -5.54 32.73
N LYS A 8 18.50 -5.67 33.50
CA LYS A 8 19.70 -6.39 33.03
C LYS A 8 19.42 -7.85 32.73
N GLU A 9 18.56 -8.50 33.51
CA GLU A 9 18.14 -9.87 33.23
C GLU A 9 17.30 -9.96 31.95
N ARG A 10 16.35 -9.04 31.71
CA ARG A 10 15.56 -8.98 30.45
C ARG A 10 16.42 -8.76 29.22
N LEU A 11 17.38 -7.84 29.26
CA LEU A 11 18.34 -7.59 28.18
C LEU A 11 19.18 -8.83 27.82
N THR A 12 19.36 -9.76 28.77
CA THR A 12 20.07 -11.03 28.51
C THR A 12 19.18 -12.13 27.94
N LEU A 13 17.85 -11.96 27.95
CA LEU A 13 16.85 -12.92 27.43
C LEU A 13 16.72 -12.85 25.91
N VAL A 14 17.84 -12.96 25.20
CA VAL A 14 17.81 -13.03 23.73
C VAL A 14 17.85 -14.48 23.27
N LEU A 15 17.12 -14.80 22.19
CA LEU A 15 17.02 -16.16 21.68
C LEU A 15 18.40 -16.80 21.44
N TRP A 16 19.36 -16.01 20.98
CA TRP A 16 20.74 -16.43 20.72
C TRP A 16 21.61 -16.56 21.98
N ASN A 17 21.23 -15.93 23.10
CA ASN A 17 22.03 -15.94 24.33
C ASN A 17 21.50 -16.96 25.35
N ARG A 18 20.16 -17.09 25.48
CA ARG A 18 19.50 -18.02 26.43
C ARG A 18 18.25 -18.68 25.82
N PRO A 19 18.41 -19.54 24.79
CA PRO A 19 17.29 -20.04 23.98
C PRO A 19 16.20 -20.74 24.79
N ALA A 20 16.58 -21.64 25.71
CA ALA A 20 15.61 -22.41 26.49
C ALA A 20 14.81 -21.53 27.48
N LEU A 21 15.46 -20.55 28.10
CA LEU A 21 14.84 -19.65 29.07
C LEU A 21 13.90 -18.65 28.36
N THR A 22 14.36 -18.06 27.25
CA THR A 22 13.54 -17.19 26.41
C THR A 22 12.32 -17.92 25.85
N LEU A 23 12.49 -19.15 25.36
CA LEU A 23 11.37 -19.96 24.86
C LEU A 23 10.38 -20.32 25.97
N HIS A 24 10.87 -20.65 27.17
CA HIS A 24 10.00 -20.94 28.32
C HIS A 24 9.13 -19.74 28.71
N TYR A 25 9.73 -18.55 28.84
CA TYR A 25 8.97 -17.33 29.13
C TYR A 25 8.01 -16.94 28.00
N PHE A 26 8.42 -17.10 26.75
CA PHE A 26 7.55 -16.90 25.60
C PHE A 26 6.31 -17.80 25.64
N LEU A 27 6.49 -19.10 25.93
CA LEU A 27 5.37 -20.04 26.04
C LEU A 27 4.44 -19.73 27.22
N LEU A 28 4.99 -19.31 28.36
CA LEU A 28 4.21 -18.86 29.51
C LEU A 28 3.37 -17.62 29.16
N GLU A 29 3.98 -16.62 28.54
CA GLU A 29 3.31 -15.38 28.15
C GLU A 29 2.23 -15.64 27.09
N MET A 30 2.51 -16.52 26.13
CA MET A 30 1.51 -17.00 25.18
C MET A 30 0.31 -17.62 25.89
N PHE A 31 0.54 -18.47 26.91
CA PHE A 31 -0.55 -19.13 27.63
C PHE A 31 -1.37 -18.15 28.47
N ILE A 32 -0.71 -17.21 29.15
CA ILE A 32 -1.37 -16.14 29.92
C ILE A 32 -2.23 -15.28 29.00
N THR A 33 -1.65 -14.84 27.89
CA THR A 33 -2.32 -14.03 26.87
C THR A 33 -3.51 -14.80 26.28
N LEU A 34 -3.32 -16.08 25.91
CA LEU A 34 -4.38 -16.92 25.37
C LEU A 34 -5.54 -17.09 26.36
N LYS A 35 -5.24 -17.34 27.64
CA LYS A 35 -6.26 -17.45 28.70
C LYS A 35 -7.05 -16.15 28.85
N GLU A 36 -6.36 -15.01 28.77
CA GLU A 36 -6.98 -13.69 28.83
C GLU A 36 -7.92 -13.45 27.63
N TRP A 37 -7.49 -13.80 26.41
CA TRP A 37 -8.33 -13.73 25.20
C TRP A 37 -9.54 -14.65 25.29
N ILE A 38 -9.38 -15.89 25.75
CA ILE A 38 -10.49 -16.84 25.94
C ILE A 38 -11.48 -16.28 26.97
N ARG A 39 -11.00 -15.72 28.08
CA ARG A 39 -11.84 -15.11 29.11
C ARG A 39 -12.65 -13.93 28.55
N ARG A 40 -12.03 -13.04 27.77
CA ARG A 40 -12.70 -11.92 27.11
C ARG A 40 -13.73 -12.39 26.09
N LEU A 41 -13.38 -13.40 25.29
CA LEU A 41 -14.30 -14.00 24.32
C LEU A 41 -15.51 -14.64 25.02
N TRP A 42 -15.28 -15.30 26.16
CA TRP A 42 -16.34 -15.90 26.97
C TRP A 42 -17.26 -14.86 27.61
N GLN A 43 -16.71 -13.73 28.08
CA GLN A 43 -17.51 -12.60 28.57
C GLN A 43 -18.43 -12.04 27.47
N GLN A 44 -17.99 -12.09 26.22
CA GLN A 44 -18.76 -11.66 25.04
C GLN A 44 -19.39 -12.84 24.26
N ARG A 45 -19.71 -13.95 24.94
CA ARG A 45 -20.24 -15.17 24.30
C ARG A 45 -21.41 -14.96 23.33
N GLY A 46 -22.26 -13.96 23.58
CA GLY A 46 -23.41 -13.65 22.72
C GLY A 46 -22.99 -13.11 21.35
N THR A 47 -22.05 -12.16 21.30
CA THR A 47 -21.53 -11.62 20.04
C THR A 47 -20.68 -12.66 19.32
N ALA A 48 -19.88 -13.43 20.05
CA ALA A 48 -19.11 -14.54 19.49
C ALA A 48 -20.02 -15.60 18.85
N PHE A 49 -21.12 -15.98 19.52
CA PHE A 49 -22.09 -16.93 18.97
C PHE A 49 -22.81 -16.36 17.74
N ALA A 50 -23.23 -15.08 17.77
CA ALA A 50 -23.84 -14.44 16.61
C ALA A 50 -22.90 -14.40 15.40
N PHE A 51 -21.60 -14.13 15.63
CA PHE A 51 -20.58 -14.16 14.59
C PHE A 51 -20.37 -15.57 14.03
N LEU A 52 -20.29 -16.60 14.90
CA LEU A 52 -20.19 -18.00 14.47
C LEU A 52 -21.42 -18.45 13.67
N LEU A 53 -22.62 -18.05 14.09
CA LEU A 53 -23.85 -18.33 13.35
C LEU A 53 -23.82 -17.68 11.96
N LEU A 54 -23.35 -16.43 11.88
CA LEU A 54 -23.22 -15.72 10.60
C LEU A 54 -22.20 -16.40 9.67
N LEU A 55 -21.05 -16.83 10.20
CA LEU A 55 -20.07 -17.60 9.43
C LEU A 55 -20.64 -18.94 8.97
N PHE A 56 -21.41 -19.61 9.81
CA PHE A 56 -22.07 -20.87 9.46
C PHE A 56 -23.11 -20.68 8.35
N LEU A 57 -23.93 -19.64 8.42
CA LEU A 57 -24.88 -19.29 7.36
C LEU A 57 -24.16 -18.94 6.04
N PHE A 58 -23.05 -18.22 6.11
CA PHE A 58 -22.21 -17.92 4.95
C PHE A 58 -21.62 -19.20 4.35
N PHE A 59 -21.12 -20.11 5.19
CA PHE A 59 -20.60 -21.40 4.76
C PHE A 59 -21.68 -22.24 4.07
N ILE A 60 -22.88 -22.33 4.63
CA ILE A 60 -24.01 -23.00 3.99
C ILE A 60 -24.31 -22.37 2.62
N THR A 61 -24.34 -21.05 2.54
CA THR A 61 -24.61 -20.33 1.28
C THR A 61 -23.53 -20.62 0.23
N TYR A 62 -22.28 -20.80 0.65
CA TYR A 62 -21.16 -21.15 -0.21
C TYR A 62 -21.18 -22.62 -0.67
N SER A 63 -21.57 -23.55 0.21
CA SER A 63 -21.58 -24.98 -0.07
C SER A 63 -22.80 -25.46 -0.85
N ILE A 64 -23.94 -24.77 -0.77
CA ILE A 64 -25.14 -25.15 -1.52
C ILE A 64 -24.99 -24.71 -2.98
N GLU A 65 -25.00 -25.66 -3.89
CA GLU A 65 -25.06 -25.39 -5.33
C GLU A 65 -26.43 -24.80 -5.70
N GLY A 66 -26.43 -23.67 -6.39
CA GLY A 66 -27.65 -23.00 -6.83
C GLY A 66 -27.39 -21.85 -7.79
N ALA A 67 -28.44 -21.14 -8.18
CA ALA A 67 -28.35 -19.99 -9.08
C ALA A 67 -27.48 -18.84 -8.50
N HIS A 68 -27.39 -18.76 -7.16
CA HIS A 68 -26.54 -17.81 -6.45
C HIS A 68 -25.04 -18.10 -6.62
N GLN A 69 -24.65 -19.32 -6.99
CA GLN A 69 -23.23 -19.71 -7.13
C GLN A 69 -22.49 -18.87 -8.19
N LYS A 70 -23.20 -18.37 -9.22
CA LYS A 70 -22.61 -17.45 -10.20
C LYS A 70 -22.15 -16.14 -9.55
N TYR A 71 -22.93 -15.61 -8.61
CA TYR A 71 -22.60 -14.39 -7.86
C TYR A 71 -21.54 -14.66 -6.80
N VAL A 72 -21.60 -15.81 -6.13
CA VAL A 72 -20.58 -16.24 -5.15
C VAL A 72 -19.21 -16.32 -5.81
N ARG A 73 -19.07 -17.01 -6.95
CA ARG A 73 -17.80 -17.10 -7.68
C ARG A 73 -17.31 -15.74 -8.20
N LEU A 74 -18.22 -14.88 -8.66
CA LEU A 74 -17.86 -13.51 -9.07
C LEU A 74 -17.32 -12.72 -7.88
N LEU A 75 -18.02 -12.77 -6.74
CA LEU A 75 -17.61 -12.10 -5.51
C LEU A 75 -16.27 -12.63 -5.01
N GLU A 76 -16.10 -13.95 -4.97
CA GLU A 76 -14.86 -14.61 -4.58
C GLU A 76 -13.68 -14.13 -5.43
N LYS A 77 -13.81 -14.19 -6.77
CA LYS A 77 -12.78 -13.70 -7.69
C LYS A 77 -12.46 -12.22 -7.44
N LYS A 78 -13.46 -11.37 -7.31
CA LYS A 78 -13.25 -9.94 -7.05
C LYS A 78 -12.68 -9.66 -5.65
N CYS A 79 -13.10 -10.40 -4.64
CA CYS A 79 -12.59 -10.27 -3.26
C CYS A 79 -11.14 -10.72 -3.18
N LEU A 80 -10.78 -11.87 -3.76
CA LEU A 80 -9.38 -12.33 -3.82
C LEU A 80 -8.51 -11.34 -4.60
N TRP A 81 -9.01 -10.81 -5.72
CA TRP A 81 -8.32 -9.79 -6.49
C TRP A 81 -8.10 -8.50 -5.68
N CYS A 82 -9.13 -8.02 -4.98
CA CYS A 82 -9.00 -6.85 -4.11
C CYS A 82 -8.04 -7.12 -2.95
N ALA A 83 -8.13 -8.29 -2.31
CA ALA A 83 -7.27 -8.69 -1.20
C ALA A 83 -5.80 -8.79 -1.64
N TYR A 84 -5.54 -9.28 -2.84
CA TYR A 84 -4.20 -9.30 -3.43
C TYR A 84 -3.62 -7.89 -3.56
N TRP A 85 -4.34 -6.96 -4.20
CA TRP A 85 -3.87 -5.59 -4.38
C TRP A 85 -3.77 -4.81 -3.06
N LEU A 86 -4.72 -5.03 -2.15
CA LEU A 86 -4.71 -4.47 -0.80
C LEU A 86 -3.48 -4.98 -0.02
N GLY A 87 -3.24 -6.29 -0.04
CA GLY A 87 -2.12 -6.94 0.65
C GLY A 87 -0.77 -6.46 0.12
N LEU A 88 -0.61 -6.37 -1.21
CA LEU A 88 0.59 -5.79 -1.81
C LEU A 88 0.79 -4.33 -1.40
N GLY A 89 -0.31 -3.54 -1.31
CA GLY A 89 -0.26 -2.16 -0.81
C GLY A 89 0.19 -2.08 0.65
N ILE A 90 -0.28 -2.99 1.51
CA ILE A 90 0.15 -3.07 2.92
C ILE A 90 1.65 -3.40 2.98
N LEU A 91 2.07 -4.47 2.30
CA LEU A 91 3.48 -4.92 2.28
C LEU A 91 4.41 -3.86 1.67
N SER A 92 3.91 -3.04 0.76
CA SER A 92 4.66 -1.93 0.17
C SER A 92 4.95 -0.79 1.15
N SER A 93 4.25 -0.71 2.28
CA SER A 93 4.28 0.44 3.20
C SER A 93 4.65 0.09 4.63
N VAL A 94 4.48 -1.16 5.06
CA VAL A 94 4.85 -1.61 6.41
C VAL A 94 6.38 -1.56 6.57
N GLY A 95 6.86 -0.86 7.59
CA GLY A 95 8.28 -0.85 7.99
C GLY A 95 9.17 0.20 7.30
N LEU A 96 8.69 1.45 7.12
CA LEU A 96 9.44 2.59 6.55
C LEU A 96 9.85 2.39 5.06
N GLY A 97 9.20 1.46 4.37
CA GLY A 97 9.53 1.09 2.99
C GLY A 97 9.29 2.22 1.98
N THR A 98 10.19 2.33 0.99
CA THR A 98 10.02 3.24 -0.14
C THR A 98 8.97 2.68 -1.11
N GLY A 99 7.68 2.84 -0.79
CA GLY A 99 6.55 2.27 -1.56
C GLY A 99 6.49 2.64 -3.05
N LEU A 100 7.36 3.54 -3.52
CA LEU A 100 7.63 3.76 -4.94
C LEU A 100 8.27 2.54 -5.63
N HIS A 101 9.20 1.84 -4.97
CA HIS A 101 9.89 0.69 -5.57
C HIS A 101 8.93 -0.47 -5.82
N THR A 102 8.11 -0.80 -4.82
CA THR A 102 7.08 -1.84 -4.94
C THR A 102 6.01 -1.45 -5.95
N PHE A 103 5.63 -0.16 -6.02
CA PHE A 103 4.74 0.35 -7.07
C PHE A 103 5.31 0.08 -8.47
N LEU A 104 6.59 0.39 -8.71
CA LEU A 104 7.25 0.17 -10.00
C LEU A 104 7.39 -1.31 -10.38
N LEU A 105 7.35 -2.22 -9.40
CA LEU A 105 7.46 -3.66 -9.65
C LEU A 105 6.12 -4.35 -9.93
N TYR A 106 5.02 -3.88 -9.33
CA TYR A 106 3.74 -4.57 -9.41
C TYR A 106 2.67 -3.72 -10.10
N LEU A 107 2.26 -2.61 -9.48
CA LEU A 107 1.12 -1.83 -9.97
C LEU A 107 1.46 -1.04 -11.25
N GLY A 108 2.66 -0.46 -11.34
CA GLY A 108 3.12 0.26 -12.52
C GLY A 108 3.09 -0.60 -13.79
N PRO A 109 3.74 -1.79 -13.80
CA PRO A 109 3.70 -2.71 -14.93
C PRO A 109 2.28 -3.17 -15.28
N HIS A 110 1.42 -3.40 -14.29
CA HIS A 110 0.01 -3.73 -14.53
C HIS A 110 -0.76 -2.59 -15.22
N ILE A 111 -0.59 -1.35 -14.78
CA ILE A 111 -1.22 -0.19 -15.44
C ILE A 111 -0.66 -0.02 -16.85
N ALA A 112 0.65 -0.22 -17.03
CA ALA A 112 1.29 -0.13 -18.34
C ALA A 112 0.75 -1.20 -19.31
N SER A 113 0.60 -2.45 -18.87
CA SER A 113 0.07 -3.52 -19.73
C SER A 113 -1.37 -3.27 -20.13
N VAL A 114 -2.23 -2.81 -19.20
CA VAL A 114 -3.62 -2.40 -19.50
C VAL A 114 -3.65 -1.26 -20.51
N THR A 115 -2.76 -0.28 -20.35
CA THR A 115 -2.68 0.89 -21.24
C THR A 115 -2.28 0.47 -22.65
N LEU A 116 -1.25 -0.38 -22.79
CA LEU A 116 -0.80 -0.90 -24.07
C LEU A 116 -1.89 -1.75 -24.74
N ALA A 117 -2.52 -2.66 -24.00
CA ALA A 117 -3.62 -3.49 -24.48
C ALA A 117 -4.78 -2.64 -25.00
N ALA A 118 -5.13 -1.57 -24.29
CA ALA A 118 -6.22 -0.69 -24.69
C ALA A 118 -5.93 0.02 -26.02
N TYR A 119 -4.70 0.52 -26.21
CA TYR A 119 -4.32 1.16 -27.47
C TYR A 119 -4.13 0.18 -28.63
N GLU A 120 -3.69 -1.06 -28.36
CA GLU A 120 -3.56 -2.11 -29.40
C GLU A 120 -4.91 -2.67 -29.83
N CYS A 121 -5.86 -2.82 -28.90
CA CYS A 121 -7.21 -3.30 -29.18
C CYS A 121 -8.16 -2.21 -29.68
N GLY A 122 -7.85 -0.93 -29.46
CA GLY A 122 -8.79 0.17 -29.69
C GLY A 122 -10.01 0.14 -28.78
N SER A 123 -9.94 -0.59 -27.65
CA SER A 123 -11.03 -0.77 -26.68
C SER A 123 -10.49 -1.12 -25.30
N VAL A 124 -11.27 -0.87 -24.25
CA VAL A 124 -11.00 -1.34 -22.87
C VAL A 124 -11.71 -2.67 -22.53
N ASP A 125 -12.48 -3.20 -23.48
CA ASP A 125 -13.26 -4.44 -23.35
C ASP A 125 -12.45 -5.67 -23.78
N PHE A 126 -11.32 -5.88 -23.11
CA PHE A 126 -10.49 -7.07 -23.21
C PHE A 126 -10.55 -7.89 -21.91
N PRO A 127 -10.24 -9.21 -21.97
CA PRO A 127 -10.31 -10.11 -20.82
C PRO A 127 -9.52 -9.60 -19.62
N GLU A 128 -9.98 -9.91 -18.41
CA GLU A 128 -9.30 -9.57 -17.15
C GLU A 128 -7.98 -10.36 -17.00
N PRO A 129 -6.99 -9.86 -16.23
CA PRO A 129 -5.73 -10.57 -16.02
C PRO A 129 -5.96 -11.97 -15.43
N PRO A 130 -5.09 -12.96 -15.75
CA PRO A 130 -3.88 -12.86 -16.55
C PRO A 130 -4.17 -12.63 -18.04
N TYR A 131 -3.55 -11.60 -18.62
CA TYR A 131 -3.68 -11.31 -20.04
C TYR A 131 -2.91 -12.37 -20.82
N PRO A 132 -3.47 -12.93 -21.92
CA PRO A 132 -2.72 -13.85 -22.76
C PRO A 132 -1.49 -13.18 -23.35
N ASP A 133 -0.38 -13.93 -23.50
CA ASP A 133 0.91 -13.47 -24.04
C ASP A 133 0.79 -12.79 -25.41
N GLN A 134 -0.30 -13.07 -26.12
CA GLN A 134 -0.73 -12.36 -27.32
C GLN A 134 -2.11 -11.77 -27.05
N ILE A 135 -2.17 -10.44 -26.97
CA ILE A 135 -3.42 -9.68 -26.90
C ILE A 135 -4.05 -9.76 -28.30
N ILE A 136 -4.76 -10.86 -28.57
CA ILE A 136 -5.50 -11.03 -29.82
C ILE A 136 -6.72 -10.11 -29.73
N SER A 137 -6.64 -8.98 -30.43
CA SER A 137 -7.80 -8.14 -30.68
C SER A 137 -8.85 -8.98 -31.39
N VAL A 138 -10.04 -9.11 -30.80
CA VAL A 138 -11.17 -9.75 -31.47
C VAL A 138 -11.51 -8.87 -32.67
N ILE A 139 -11.15 -9.37 -33.86
CA ILE A 139 -11.36 -8.75 -35.17
C ILE A 139 -12.82 -8.26 -35.25
N GLY A 140 -13.03 -6.94 -35.27
CA GLY A 140 -14.34 -6.36 -35.62
C GLY A 140 -14.82 -5.15 -34.82
N THR A 141 -14.08 -4.63 -33.83
CA THR A 141 -14.44 -3.34 -33.22
C THR A 141 -13.80 -2.19 -33.99
N VAL A 142 -14.65 -1.31 -34.53
CA VAL A 142 -14.25 -0.05 -35.18
C VAL A 142 -13.32 0.69 -34.22
N ALA A 143 -12.17 1.14 -34.72
CA ALA A 143 -11.18 1.92 -33.97
C ALA A 143 -11.85 3.16 -33.35
N GLY A 144 -12.32 3.01 -32.11
CA GLY A 144 -12.72 4.13 -31.28
C GLY A 144 -11.47 4.69 -30.63
N ASP A 145 -11.33 6.03 -30.62
CA ASP A 145 -10.26 6.66 -29.85
C ASP A 145 -10.44 6.31 -28.37
N VAL A 146 -9.56 5.44 -27.87
CA VAL A 146 -9.56 5.06 -26.46
C VAL A 146 -9.19 6.28 -25.62
N SER A 147 -10.17 6.82 -24.91
CA SER A 147 -9.93 7.95 -24.03
C SER A 147 -9.08 7.56 -22.82
N LEU A 148 -8.23 8.48 -22.37
CA LEU A 148 -7.50 8.36 -21.10
C LEU A 148 -8.42 7.97 -19.94
N TRP A 149 -9.63 8.55 -19.91
CA TRP A 149 -10.61 8.29 -18.86
C TRP A 149 -11.10 6.85 -18.84
N ALA A 150 -11.21 6.20 -20.00
CA ALA A 150 -11.59 4.79 -20.10
C ALA A 150 -10.51 3.90 -19.45
N ILE A 151 -9.23 4.15 -19.75
CA ILE A 151 -8.10 3.40 -19.18
C ILE A 151 -8.00 3.64 -17.67
N ILE A 152 -8.12 4.91 -17.24
CA ILE A 152 -8.16 5.31 -15.82
C ILE A 152 -9.26 4.58 -15.04
N SER A 153 -10.41 4.37 -15.68
CA SER A 153 -11.55 3.70 -15.07
C SER A 153 -11.36 2.19 -15.03
N LYS A 154 -10.70 1.61 -16.05
CA LYS A 154 -10.39 0.18 -16.11
C LYS A 154 -9.47 -0.28 -14.97
N VAL A 155 -8.42 0.49 -14.65
CA VAL A 155 -7.44 0.16 -13.58
C VAL A 155 -7.83 0.69 -12.19
N ARG A 156 -9.02 1.27 -12.04
CA ARG A 156 -9.40 2.04 -10.85
C ARG A 156 -9.42 1.17 -9.60
N LEU A 157 -9.92 -0.05 -9.71
CA LEU A 157 -10.12 -0.92 -8.56
C LEU A 157 -8.77 -1.34 -7.96
N GLU A 158 -7.88 -1.84 -8.80
CA GLU A 158 -6.52 -2.28 -8.45
C GLU A 158 -5.73 -1.13 -7.82
N ALA A 159 -5.78 0.04 -8.48
CA ALA A 159 -5.14 1.25 -8.02
C ALA A 159 -5.69 1.70 -6.64
N CYS A 160 -7.02 1.76 -6.48
CA CYS A 160 -7.61 2.18 -5.21
C CYS A 160 -7.35 1.17 -4.08
N MET A 161 -7.42 -0.14 -4.35
CA MET A 161 -7.13 -1.18 -3.35
C MET A 161 -5.67 -1.14 -2.91
N TRP A 162 -4.73 -0.98 -3.84
CA TRP A 162 -3.32 -0.76 -3.51
C TRP A 162 -3.14 0.48 -2.63
N GLY A 163 -3.71 1.62 -3.04
CA GLY A 163 -3.60 2.86 -2.28
C GLY A 163 -4.21 2.75 -0.87
N ALA A 164 -5.35 2.05 -0.74
CA ALA A 164 -5.94 1.74 0.56
C ALA A 164 -5.03 0.84 1.40
N GLY A 165 -4.40 -0.16 0.79
CA GLY A 165 -3.43 -1.03 1.44
C GLY A 165 -2.25 -0.25 2.00
N THR A 166 -1.71 0.69 1.23
CA THR A 166 -0.63 1.55 1.73
C THR A 166 -1.09 2.39 2.92
N ALA A 167 -2.33 2.89 2.95
CA ALA A 167 -2.88 3.66 4.07
C ALA A 167 -3.02 2.79 5.34
N ILE A 168 -3.38 1.52 5.19
CA ILE A 168 -3.38 0.54 6.28
C ILE A 168 -1.95 0.28 6.78
N GLY A 169 -0.97 0.25 5.88
CA GLY A 169 0.45 0.08 6.23
C GLY A 169 1.04 1.19 7.10
N GLU A 170 0.37 2.35 7.23
CA GLU A 170 0.76 3.44 8.15
C GLU A 170 0.20 3.29 9.56
N LEU A 171 -0.71 2.34 9.78
CA LEU A 171 -1.31 2.14 11.10
C LEU A 171 -0.28 1.68 12.15
N PRO A 172 0.68 0.78 11.85
CA PRO A 172 1.69 0.40 12.82
C PRO A 172 2.45 1.58 13.43
N PRO A 173 3.13 2.47 12.66
CA PRO A 173 3.85 3.60 13.26
C PRO A 173 2.92 4.58 13.98
N TYR A 174 1.68 4.78 13.52
CA TYR A 174 0.70 5.61 14.21
C TYR A 174 0.31 5.05 15.58
N PHE A 175 -0.03 3.75 15.66
CA PHE A 175 -0.43 3.13 16.93
C PHE A 175 0.75 2.97 17.89
N MET A 176 1.94 2.66 17.37
CA MET A 176 3.16 2.62 18.18
C MET A 176 3.45 3.97 18.82
N ALA A 177 3.49 5.06 18.03
CA ALA A 177 3.74 6.40 18.55
C ALA A 177 2.64 6.88 19.51
N ARG A 178 1.38 6.49 19.26
CA ARG A 178 0.24 6.79 20.13
C ARG A 178 0.31 6.03 21.45
N ALA A 179 0.65 4.74 21.41
CA ALA A 179 0.79 3.91 22.60
C ALA A 179 1.93 4.44 23.48
N ALA A 180 3.09 4.73 22.90
CA ALA A 180 4.24 5.33 23.59
C ALA A 180 3.88 6.66 24.28
N ARG A 181 3.07 7.51 23.63
CA ARG A 181 2.62 8.76 24.25
C ARG A 181 1.64 8.54 25.39
N LEU A 182 0.71 7.59 25.26
CA LEU A 182 -0.34 7.34 26.25
C LEU A 182 0.14 6.55 27.47
N SER A 183 1.12 5.65 27.30
CA SER A 183 1.74 4.92 28.40
C SER A 183 2.53 5.87 29.31
N GLY A 184 2.97 7.02 28.79
CA GLY A 184 3.76 7.98 29.54
C GLY A 184 5.01 7.34 30.15
N THR A 185 5.49 6.25 29.55
CA THR A 185 6.46 5.38 30.20
C THR A 185 7.79 6.10 30.36
N GLU A 186 8.41 5.85 31.51
CA GLU A 186 9.69 6.40 31.91
C GLU A 186 10.73 6.25 30.79
N PRO A 187 11.73 7.13 30.67
CA PRO A 187 12.81 7.06 29.66
C PRO A 187 13.65 5.76 29.68
N ASP A 188 13.22 4.74 30.43
CA ASP A 188 13.85 3.45 30.66
C ASP A 188 13.09 2.27 29.98
N ASP A 189 12.04 2.53 29.18
CA ASP A 189 11.26 1.52 28.43
C ASP A 189 11.97 1.13 27.11
N GLU A 190 12.24 -0.16 26.88
CA GLU A 190 13.03 -0.65 25.73
C GLU A 190 12.38 -0.30 24.38
N ASP A 191 11.07 -0.51 24.27
CA ASP A 191 10.28 -0.17 23.08
C ASP A 191 10.31 1.34 22.78
N TYR A 192 10.49 2.18 23.81
CA TYR A 192 10.61 3.63 23.68
C TYR A 192 12.01 4.02 23.17
N SER A 193 13.07 3.43 23.73
CA SER A 193 14.44 3.67 23.27
C SER A 193 14.68 3.19 21.83
N GLU A 194 14.12 2.03 21.44
CA GLU A 194 14.23 1.54 20.05
C GLU A 194 13.45 2.44 19.08
N PHE A 195 12.30 2.96 19.50
CA PHE A 195 11.54 3.94 18.74
C PHE A 195 12.26 5.30 18.62
N GLU A 196 12.93 5.75 19.69
CA GLU A 196 13.76 6.96 19.69
C GLU A 196 15.00 6.78 18.81
N GLU A 197 15.66 5.62 18.84
CA GLU A 197 16.77 5.27 17.94
C GLU A 197 16.32 5.19 16.47
N MET A 198 15.14 4.64 16.16
CA MET A 198 14.57 4.66 14.80
C MET A 198 14.27 6.09 14.32
N LEU A 199 13.80 6.96 15.23
CA LEU A 199 13.62 8.38 14.96
C LEU A 199 14.96 9.09 14.74
N GLU A 200 15.98 8.78 15.55
CA GLU A 200 17.32 9.35 15.45
C GLU A 200 18.05 8.91 14.17
N GLN A 201 17.91 7.66 13.74
CA GLN A 201 18.43 7.17 12.46
C GLN A 201 17.84 7.95 11.27
N THR A 202 16.57 8.33 11.36
CA THR A 202 15.90 9.21 10.38
C THR A 202 16.40 10.67 10.50
N ASP A 203 16.74 11.12 11.71
CA ASP A 203 17.23 12.48 12.01
C ASP A 203 18.72 12.70 11.63
N THR A 204 19.50 11.67 11.27
CA THR A 204 20.89 11.82 10.80
C THR A 204 21.07 12.67 9.52
N VAL A 205 19.98 13.00 8.81
CA VAL A 205 19.95 13.95 7.68
C VAL A 205 19.53 15.35 8.17
N GLN A 206 20.41 15.96 8.96
CA GLN A 206 20.03 16.81 10.10
C GLN A 206 19.69 18.29 9.83
N ASP A 207 19.16 18.68 8.66
CA ASP A 207 18.76 20.09 8.44
C ASP A 207 17.44 20.26 7.68
N PHE A 208 17.20 19.43 6.67
CA PHE A 208 15.94 19.42 5.92
C PHE A 208 14.84 18.63 6.66
N ALA A 209 15.18 17.48 7.25
CA ALA A 209 14.25 16.62 7.97
C ALA A 209 13.65 17.33 9.19
N THR A 210 14.46 18.05 9.96
CA THR A 210 14.02 18.81 11.15
C THR A 210 13.08 19.95 10.77
N ARG A 211 13.38 20.70 9.70
CA ARG A 211 12.49 21.76 9.17
C ARG A 211 11.19 21.18 8.62
N ALA A 212 11.27 20.05 7.92
CA ALA A 212 10.11 19.32 7.43
C ALA A 212 9.22 18.83 8.59
N LYS A 213 9.80 18.23 9.63
CA LYS A 213 9.12 17.77 10.86
C LYS A 213 8.38 18.92 11.54
N LEU A 214 9.05 20.08 11.74
CA LEU A 214 8.44 21.28 12.31
C LEU A 214 7.33 21.87 11.42
N THR A 215 7.48 21.79 10.10
CA THR A 215 6.48 22.28 9.14
C THR A 215 5.24 21.38 9.11
N VAL A 216 5.45 20.06 9.06
CA VAL A 216 4.38 19.05 9.16
C VAL A 216 3.67 19.19 10.51
N GLN A 217 4.41 19.34 11.61
CA GLN A 217 3.85 19.58 12.94
C GLN A 217 2.96 20.83 12.97
N LYS A 218 3.47 21.98 12.49
CA LYS A 218 2.68 23.22 12.43
C LYS A 218 1.45 23.09 11.53
N MET A 219 1.56 22.36 10.42
CA MET A 219 0.46 22.14 9.48
C MET A 219 -0.62 21.23 10.06
N VAL A 220 -0.23 20.11 10.69
CA VAL A 220 -1.16 19.19 11.35
C VAL A 220 -1.86 19.86 12.53
N GLN A 221 -1.14 20.63 13.35
CA GLN A 221 -1.74 21.35 14.48
C GLN A 221 -2.65 22.50 14.05
N ARG A 222 -2.32 23.20 12.96
CA ARG A 222 -3.08 24.39 12.52
C ARG A 222 -4.25 24.07 11.60
N VAL A 223 -4.12 23.03 10.76
CA VAL A 223 -5.08 22.70 9.69
C VAL A 223 -5.81 21.38 9.97
N GLY A 224 -5.33 20.56 10.91
CA GLY A 224 -5.98 19.31 11.31
C GLY A 224 -6.08 18.33 10.14
N PHE A 225 -7.30 17.89 9.84
CA PHE A 225 -7.59 16.89 8.80
C PHE A 225 -6.98 17.23 7.43
N PHE A 226 -7.12 18.47 6.94
CA PHE A 226 -6.58 18.86 5.63
C PHE A 226 -5.05 18.96 5.62
N GLY A 227 -4.43 19.23 6.78
CA GLY A 227 -2.98 19.17 6.94
C GLY A 227 -2.47 17.74 6.75
N ILE A 228 -3.13 16.78 7.42
CA ILE A 228 -2.81 15.35 7.28
C ILE A 228 -3.04 14.87 5.85
N LEU A 229 -4.14 15.29 5.21
CA LEU A 229 -4.46 14.94 3.83
C LEU A 229 -3.37 15.42 2.86
N ALA A 230 -2.90 16.66 3.02
CA ALA A 230 -1.83 17.20 2.19
C ALA A 230 -0.52 16.42 2.38
N CYS A 231 -0.14 16.12 3.62
CA CYS A 231 1.04 15.30 3.92
C CYS A 231 0.94 13.89 3.32
N ALA A 232 -0.23 13.25 3.42
CA ALA A 232 -0.47 11.91 2.87
C ALA A 232 -0.47 11.86 1.33
N SER A 233 -0.71 13.01 0.68
CA SER A 233 -0.78 13.11 -0.78
C SER A 233 0.59 13.27 -1.46
N ILE A 234 1.65 13.58 -0.70
CA ILE A 234 3.01 13.85 -1.23
C ILE A 234 3.86 12.55 -1.27
N PRO A 235 4.66 12.29 -2.32
CA PRO A 235 5.55 11.13 -2.40
C PRO A 235 6.67 11.12 -1.33
N ASN A 236 6.97 9.92 -0.81
CA ASN A 236 7.85 9.56 0.32
C ASN A 236 9.17 10.35 0.36
N PRO A 237 9.42 11.18 1.39
CA PRO A 237 9.83 10.71 2.73
C PRO A 237 9.03 11.30 3.92
N LEU A 238 8.11 12.23 3.67
CA LEU A 238 7.24 12.88 4.69
C LEU A 238 6.15 11.94 5.25
N PHE A 239 6.05 10.77 4.63
CA PHE A 239 4.96 9.83 4.68
C PHE A 239 4.90 9.07 6.02
N ASP A 240 5.99 8.38 6.37
CA ASP A 240 6.08 7.66 7.65
C ASP A 240 6.16 8.62 8.86
N LEU A 241 6.71 9.81 8.62
CA LEU A 241 6.80 10.87 9.62
C LEU A 241 5.41 11.39 10.03
N ALA A 242 4.45 11.44 9.10
CA ALA A 242 3.09 11.87 9.40
C ALA A 242 2.39 10.87 10.35
N GLY A 243 2.56 9.57 10.14
CA GLY A 243 2.02 8.52 11.02
C GLY A 243 2.55 8.65 12.46
N ILE A 244 3.88 8.71 12.60
CA ILE A 244 4.56 8.89 13.90
C ILE A 244 4.10 10.19 14.58
N THR A 245 4.12 11.31 13.85
CA THR A 245 3.75 12.63 14.37
C THR A 245 2.29 12.64 14.83
N CYS A 246 1.36 12.11 14.02
CA CYS A 246 -0.06 12.05 14.36
C CYS A 246 -0.32 11.14 15.57
N GLY A 247 0.39 10.02 15.68
CA GLY A 247 0.32 9.13 16.82
C GLY A 247 0.81 9.81 18.10
N HIS A 248 2.00 10.40 18.05
CA HIS A 248 2.62 11.12 19.18
C HIS A 248 1.76 12.31 19.66
N PHE A 249 1.08 13.02 18.76
CA PHE A 249 0.17 14.12 19.13
C PHE A 249 -1.26 13.66 19.46
N LEU A 250 -1.51 12.35 19.54
CA LEU A 250 -2.81 11.76 19.91
C LEU A 250 -3.96 12.18 18.99
N VAL A 251 -3.68 12.48 17.71
CA VAL A 251 -4.70 12.83 16.72
C VAL A 251 -5.75 11.72 16.67
N PRO A 252 -7.07 12.01 16.60
CA PRO A 252 -8.10 10.97 16.51
C PRO A 252 -7.88 10.03 15.32
N PHE A 253 -8.08 8.72 15.52
CA PHE A 253 -7.85 7.69 14.50
C PHE A 253 -8.55 8.00 13.18
N TRP A 254 -9.84 8.35 13.23
CA TRP A 254 -10.62 8.61 12.02
C TRP A 254 -10.17 9.85 11.25
N SER A 255 -9.64 10.86 11.94
CA SER A 255 -9.07 12.04 11.29
C SER A 255 -7.76 11.72 10.58
N PHE A 256 -6.93 10.89 11.20
CA PHE A 256 -5.69 10.40 10.59
C PHE A 256 -5.98 9.43 9.43
N PHE A 257 -6.64 8.31 9.72
CA PHE A 257 -6.89 7.25 8.75
C PHE A 257 -7.78 7.71 7.58
N GLY A 258 -8.79 8.54 7.83
CA GLY A 258 -9.61 9.08 6.75
C GLY A 258 -8.81 9.99 5.80
N ALA A 259 -7.96 10.86 6.36
CA ALA A 259 -7.10 11.74 5.57
C ALA A 259 -6.04 10.94 4.79
N THR A 260 -5.41 9.93 5.40
CA THR A 260 -4.44 9.08 4.71
C THR A 260 -5.08 8.23 3.63
N LEU A 261 -6.26 7.66 3.89
CA LEU A 261 -6.99 6.87 2.90
C LEU A 261 -7.34 7.71 1.66
N ILE A 262 -7.89 8.92 1.84
CA ILE A 262 -8.21 9.82 0.71
C ILE A 262 -6.94 10.27 0.00
N GLY A 263 -5.93 10.73 0.76
CA GLY A 263 -4.66 11.20 0.19
C GLY A 263 -3.98 10.14 -0.66
N LYS A 264 -4.11 8.86 -0.29
CA LYS A 264 -3.33 7.78 -0.90
C LYS A 264 -4.11 6.94 -1.89
N ALA A 265 -5.34 6.54 -1.56
CA ALA A 265 -6.18 5.74 -2.44
C ALA A 265 -6.84 6.57 -3.55
N VAL A 266 -6.98 7.88 -3.34
CA VAL A 266 -7.61 8.80 -4.31
C VAL A 266 -6.56 9.71 -4.93
N ILE A 267 -5.95 10.61 -4.16
CA ILE A 267 -5.12 11.70 -4.72
C ILE A 267 -3.80 11.17 -5.29
N LYS A 268 -2.92 10.66 -4.44
CA LYS A 268 -1.59 10.13 -4.81
C LYS A 268 -1.71 9.06 -5.88
N MET A 269 -2.62 8.11 -5.69
CA MET A 269 -2.83 7.04 -6.66
C MET A 269 -3.30 7.57 -8.02
N HIS A 270 -4.18 8.58 -8.06
CA HIS A 270 -4.62 9.15 -9.34
C HIS A 270 -3.50 9.89 -10.06
N ILE A 271 -2.62 10.56 -9.32
CA ILE A 271 -1.42 11.19 -9.91
C ILE A 271 -0.48 10.11 -10.47
N GLN A 272 -0.17 9.07 -9.69
CA GLN A 272 0.72 7.98 -10.11
C GLN A 272 0.19 7.21 -11.31
N LYS A 273 -1.11 6.83 -11.31
CA LYS A 273 -1.70 6.12 -12.45
C LYS A 273 -1.75 6.99 -13.70
N LEU A 274 -2.07 8.29 -13.57
CA LEU A 274 -2.08 9.23 -14.71
C LEU A 274 -0.70 9.34 -15.33
N PHE A 275 0.33 9.47 -14.50
CA PHE A 275 1.71 9.52 -14.96
C PHE A 275 2.08 8.27 -15.77
N VAL A 276 1.75 7.07 -15.26
CA VAL A 276 2.01 5.82 -15.99
C VAL A 276 1.22 5.76 -17.29
N ILE A 277 -0.09 6.00 -17.28
CA ILE A 277 -0.93 5.92 -18.49
C ILE A 277 -0.45 6.91 -19.57
N ILE A 278 -0.09 8.13 -19.18
CA ILE A 278 0.44 9.16 -20.09
C ILE A 278 1.77 8.70 -20.68
N THR A 279 2.68 8.17 -19.84
CA THR A 279 4.01 7.69 -20.25
C THR A 279 3.93 6.54 -21.27
N PHE A 280 2.87 5.73 -21.22
CA PHE A 280 2.67 4.59 -22.13
C PHE A 280 1.66 4.83 -23.25
N SER A 281 1.11 6.05 -23.37
CA SER A 281 0.25 6.43 -24.48
C SER A 281 1.08 6.97 -25.65
N LYS A 282 1.13 6.24 -26.76
CA LYS A 282 1.90 6.66 -27.97
C LYS A 282 1.55 8.07 -28.41
N HIS A 283 0.25 8.36 -28.53
CA HIS A 283 -0.23 9.66 -29.02
C HIS A 283 0.14 10.81 -28.07
N ILE A 284 0.00 10.59 -26.76
CA ILE A 284 0.28 11.63 -25.75
C ILE A 284 1.78 11.80 -25.55
N VAL A 285 2.56 10.71 -25.61
CA VAL A 285 4.02 10.76 -25.59
C VAL A 285 4.52 11.57 -26.78
N GLU A 286 4.03 11.30 -27.99
CA GLU A 286 4.44 12.06 -29.19
C GLU A 286 4.06 13.55 -29.08
N GLN A 287 2.87 13.86 -28.57
CA GLN A 287 2.46 15.24 -28.27
C GLN A 287 3.35 15.90 -27.20
N MET A 288 3.65 15.22 -26.09
CA MET A 288 4.56 15.73 -25.05
C MET A 288 5.99 15.92 -25.55
N VAL A 289 6.51 14.96 -26.32
CA VAL A 289 7.84 15.02 -26.93
C VAL A 289 7.91 16.20 -27.92
N SER A 290 6.84 16.48 -28.66
CA SER A 290 6.75 17.64 -29.54
C SER A 290 6.67 18.97 -28.77
N LEU A 291 5.93 19.02 -27.65
CA LEU A 291 5.82 20.18 -26.77
C LEU A 291 7.14 20.48 -26.04
N ILE A 292 7.84 19.44 -25.57
CA ILE A 292 9.18 19.55 -24.99
C ILE A 292 10.15 20.08 -26.05
N GLY A 293 10.07 19.58 -27.29
CA GLY A 293 10.84 20.08 -28.43
C GLY A 293 10.58 21.56 -28.76
N ALA A 294 9.39 22.08 -28.45
CA ALA A 294 9.01 23.48 -28.66
C ALA A 294 9.52 24.43 -27.56
N VAL A 295 10.11 23.93 -26.47
CA VAL A 295 10.69 24.76 -25.41
C VAL A 295 12.00 25.39 -25.88
N PRO A 296 12.11 26.74 -25.95
CA PRO A 296 13.35 27.40 -26.35
C PRO A 296 14.48 27.08 -25.36
N LEU A 297 15.70 26.90 -25.88
CA LEU A 297 16.97 26.53 -25.21
C LEU A 297 17.21 25.04 -24.90
N PHE A 298 16.26 24.29 -24.33
CA PHE A 298 16.53 22.91 -23.85
C PHE A 298 15.74 21.81 -24.57
N GLY A 299 14.74 22.16 -25.38
CA GLY A 299 13.80 21.21 -25.96
C GLY A 299 14.44 20.14 -26.83
N ALA A 300 15.23 20.54 -27.84
CA ALA A 300 15.87 19.61 -28.77
C ALA A 300 16.90 18.67 -28.11
N SER A 301 17.54 19.12 -27.02
CA SER A 301 18.51 18.31 -26.27
C SER A 301 17.85 17.29 -25.35
N LEU A 302 16.64 17.58 -24.84
CA LEU A 302 15.87 16.69 -23.96
C LEU A 302 14.95 15.73 -24.75
N GLN A 303 14.60 16.09 -25.99
CA GLN A 303 13.68 15.30 -26.83
C GLN A 303 14.22 13.91 -27.17
N LYS A 304 15.49 13.80 -27.61
CA LYS A 304 16.14 12.53 -27.95
C LYS A 304 16.27 11.55 -26.78
N PRO A 305 16.88 11.92 -25.63
CA PRO A 305 17.06 10.99 -24.52
C PRO A 305 15.72 10.54 -23.93
N PHE A 306 14.72 11.43 -23.91
CA PHE A 306 13.39 11.07 -23.41
C PHE A 306 12.68 10.08 -24.33
N ARG A 307 12.75 10.28 -25.65
CA ARG A 307 12.17 9.35 -26.63
C ARG A 307 12.84 7.97 -26.59
N GLU A 308 14.16 7.91 -26.57
CA GLU A 308 14.92 6.65 -26.49
C GLU A 308 14.64 5.89 -25.18
N TYR A 309 14.50 6.61 -24.06
CA TYR A 309 14.14 6.01 -22.77
C TYR A 309 12.75 5.35 -22.83
N LEU A 310 11.75 6.02 -23.40
CA LEU A 310 10.39 5.49 -23.52
C LEU A 310 10.32 4.28 -24.46
N GLU A 311 11.00 4.34 -25.60
CA GLU A 311 11.09 3.22 -26.54
C GLU A 311 11.78 2.00 -25.89
N THR A 312 12.84 2.22 -25.10
CA THR A 312 13.54 1.16 -24.37
C THR A 312 12.67 0.54 -23.26
N GLN A 313 11.95 1.35 -22.49
CA GLN A 313 11.04 0.85 -21.45
C GLN A 313 9.91 0.03 -22.04
N ARG A 314 9.33 0.51 -23.16
CA ARG A 314 8.30 -0.22 -23.90
C ARG A 314 8.83 -1.56 -24.43
N ALA A 315 10.01 -1.59 -25.03
CA ALA A 315 10.61 -2.83 -25.53
C ALA A 315 10.94 -3.84 -24.42
N LYS A 316 11.43 -3.37 -23.26
CA LYS A 316 11.70 -4.22 -22.09
C LYS A 316 10.44 -4.85 -21.53
N LEU A 317 9.33 -4.11 -21.48
CA LEU A 317 8.05 -4.66 -20.99
C LEU A 317 7.39 -5.64 -21.97
N HIS A 318 7.52 -5.43 -23.29
CA HIS A 318 7.05 -6.43 -24.27
C HIS A 318 7.76 -7.79 -24.08
N ARG A 319 9.07 -7.80 -23.83
CA ARG A 319 9.81 -9.04 -23.51
C ARG A 319 9.50 -9.62 -22.13
N ALA A 320 9.24 -8.77 -21.13
CA ALA A 320 8.88 -9.24 -19.79
C ALA A 320 7.50 -9.92 -19.76
N GLY A 321 6.59 -9.48 -20.64
CA GLY A 321 5.31 -10.16 -20.89
C GLY A 321 5.49 -11.56 -21.47
N GLU A 322 6.45 -11.77 -22.38
CA GLU A 322 6.73 -13.09 -22.98
C GLU A 322 7.43 -14.09 -22.04
N THR A 323 8.00 -13.62 -20.92
CA THR A 323 8.85 -14.42 -20.02
C THR A 323 8.27 -14.64 -18.63
N ALA A 324 7.09 -14.05 -18.32
CA ALA A 324 6.40 -14.33 -17.07
C ALA A 324 5.78 -15.74 -17.13
N PRO A 325 6.16 -16.68 -16.24
CA PRO A 325 5.50 -17.99 -16.21
C PRO A 325 4.02 -17.76 -15.90
N ALA A 326 3.15 -18.34 -16.73
CA ALA A 326 1.73 -18.40 -16.47
C ALA A 326 1.51 -18.99 -15.07
N VAL A 327 1.18 -18.15 -14.10
CA VAL A 327 0.69 -18.60 -12.80
C VAL A 327 -0.72 -19.10 -13.06
N SER A 328 -0.85 -20.36 -13.45
CA SER A 328 -2.11 -21.08 -13.46
C SER A 328 -2.63 -21.10 -12.02
N MET A 329 -3.64 -20.27 -11.73
CA MET A 329 -4.49 -20.56 -10.59
C MET A 329 -5.20 -21.90 -10.88
N PRO A 330 -5.15 -22.88 -9.97
CA PRO A 330 -5.87 -24.12 -10.15
C PRO A 330 -7.37 -23.84 -10.24
N ASP A 331 -8.02 -24.52 -11.18
CA ASP A 331 -9.46 -24.43 -11.51
C ASP A 331 -10.41 -24.64 -10.32
#